data_AF-A0A8J3YY07-F1
#
_entry.id   AF-A0A8J3YY07-F1
#
_cell.length_a   1.000
_cell.length_b   1.000
_cell.length_c   1.000
_cell.angle_alpha   90.00
_cell.angle_beta   90.00
_cell.angle_gamma   90.00
#
_symmetry.space_group_name_H-M   'P 1'
#
loop_
_entity.id
_entity.type
_entity.pdbx_description
1 polymer ?
#
loop_
_entity_poly.entity_id
_entity_poly.type
_entity_poly.pdbx_seq_one_letter_code
_entity_poly.pdbx_strand_id
1 'polypeptide(L)'
;MNADSSLPVDPETFPADFETFLVDFETAEVITPMIYPPQPTLAVTGTKPDLVTEVTLRPLAYVERPEYWGIEVTGTRPGGPHPMQPIANVPYAVQLRVDDVIGTAGIEVIGANGSERIDVAHASEDQAQR
;
A
#
# COMPACT_ATOMS: atom_id res chain seq x y z
N MET A 1 39.94 -42.12 0.20
CA MET A 1 38.91 -41.79 1.22
C MET A 1 38.70 -40.30 1.16
N ASN A 2 37.76 -39.86 0.32
CA ASN A 2 37.30 -38.47 0.32
C ASN A 2 35.87 -38.53 0.88
N ALA A 3 35.67 -37.96 2.06
CA ALA A 3 34.35 -37.79 2.62
C ALA A 3 33.66 -36.66 1.85
N ASP A 4 32.66 -37.04 1.06
CA ASP A 4 31.68 -36.15 0.46
C ASP A 4 30.84 -35.55 1.59
N SER A 5 31.14 -34.30 1.98
CA SER A 5 30.32 -33.53 2.92
C SER A 5 29.08 -33.02 2.19
N SER A 6 28.13 -33.91 1.94
CA SER A 6 26.77 -33.52 1.60
C SER A 6 26.12 -32.90 2.85
N LEU A 7 26.01 -31.57 2.86
CA LEU A 7 25.17 -30.83 3.81
C LEU A 7 23.71 -31.28 3.62
N PRO A 8 22.92 -31.50 4.70
CA PRO A 8 21.49 -31.66 4.55
C PRO A 8 20.90 -30.30 4.11
N VAL A 9 20.41 -30.23 2.88
CA VAL A 9 19.46 -29.19 2.50
C VAL A 9 18.14 -29.55 3.18
N ASP A 10 17.77 -28.82 4.23
CA ASP A 10 16.44 -28.91 4.83
C ASP A 10 15.37 -28.68 3.74
N PRO A 11 14.47 -29.64 3.47
CA PRO A 11 13.52 -29.51 2.37
C PRO A 11 12.28 -28.65 2.70
N GLU A 12 12.20 -27.99 3.85
CA GLU A 12 10.92 -27.46 4.35
C GLU A 12 10.95 -26.03 4.93
N THR A 13 11.84 -25.15 4.46
CA THR A 13 11.51 -23.71 4.47
C THR A 13 10.60 -23.41 3.30
N PHE A 14 9.34 -23.88 3.37
CA PHE A 14 8.29 -23.29 2.56
C PHE A 14 8.29 -21.79 2.89
N PRO A 15 8.33 -20.89 1.90
CA PRO A 15 8.07 -19.49 2.19
C PRO A 15 6.74 -19.48 2.93
N ALA A 16 6.68 -18.87 4.12
CA ALA A 16 5.41 -18.64 4.80
C ALA A 16 4.45 -18.12 3.73
N ASP A 17 3.33 -18.81 3.54
CA ASP A 17 2.43 -18.54 2.43
C ASP A 17 1.81 -17.17 2.67
N PHE A 18 2.43 -16.09 2.19
CA PHE A 18 1.88 -14.76 2.40
C PHE A 18 0.65 -14.59 1.51
N GLU A 19 -0.50 -14.37 2.13
CA GLU A 19 -1.72 -14.02 1.43
C GLU A 19 -1.73 -12.51 1.23
N THR A 20 -1.75 -12.09 -0.03
CA THR A 20 -1.94 -10.69 -0.43
C THR A 20 -3.38 -10.49 -0.88
N PHE A 21 -4.05 -9.51 -0.30
CA PHE A 21 -5.43 -9.16 -0.62
C PHE A 21 -5.57 -7.63 -0.69
N LEU A 22 -6.61 -7.14 -1.38
CA LEU A 22 -6.92 -5.71 -1.36
C LEU A 22 -7.56 -5.35 -0.01
N VAL A 23 -7.20 -4.20 0.52
CA VAL A 23 -7.72 -3.66 1.78
C VAL A 23 -8.49 -2.39 1.48
N ASP A 24 -9.63 -2.22 2.13
CA ASP A 24 -10.37 -0.97 2.04
C ASP A 24 -9.71 0.15 2.83
N PHE A 25 -9.92 1.35 2.34
CA PHE A 25 -9.52 2.59 2.98
C PHE A 25 -10.77 3.43 3.27
N GLU A 26 -10.67 4.27 4.28
CA GLU A 26 -11.73 5.18 4.69
C GLU A 26 -11.48 6.61 4.19
N THR A 27 -10.22 7.00 4.06
CA THR A 27 -9.84 8.33 3.60
C THR A 27 -8.51 8.24 2.86
N ALA A 28 -8.40 8.97 1.76
CA ALA A 28 -7.17 9.10 1.03
C ALA A 28 -6.97 10.57 0.64
N GLU A 29 -5.79 11.11 0.97
CA GLU A 29 -5.47 12.52 0.76
C GLU A 29 -4.07 12.65 0.17
N VAL A 30 -3.91 13.52 -0.83
CA VAL A 30 -2.60 13.87 -1.37
C VAL A 30 -2.14 15.17 -0.73
N ILE A 31 -1.02 15.10 -0.01
CA ILE A 31 -0.40 16.24 0.65
C ILE A 31 0.73 16.73 -0.24
N THR A 32 0.58 17.92 -0.81
CA THR A 32 1.60 18.61 -1.61
C THR A 32 2.31 19.66 -0.75
N PRO A 33 3.47 19.36 -0.15
CA PRO A 33 4.15 20.34 0.66
C PRO A 33 4.64 21.51 -0.20
N MET A 34 4.46 22.73 0.30
CA MET A 34 4.91 23.97 -0.36
C MET A 34 6.44 24.16 -0.31
N ILE A 35 7.17 23.18 0.22
CA ILE A 35 8.64 23.19 0.33
C ILE A 35 9.25 22.71 -1.00
N TYR A 36 10.37 23.29 -1.41
CA TYR A 36 11.02 22.96 -2.68
C TYR A 36 12.24 22.04 -2.48
N PRO A 37 12.38 20.92 -3.22
CA PRO A 37 11.44 20.42 -4.23
C PRO A 37 10.17 19.79 -3.59
N PRO A 38 8.99 19.97 -4.21
CA PRO A 38 7.74 19.44 -3.69
C PRO A 38 7.78 17.91 -3.72
N GLN A 39 7.56 17.29 -2.56
CA GLN A 39 7.45 15.84 -2.41
C GLN A 39 5.99 15.48 -2.11
N PRO A 40 5.13 15.36 -3.14
CA PRO A 40 3.74 14.99 -2.93
C PRO A 40 3.69 13.62 -2.24
N THR A 41 2.87 13.50 -1.21
CA THR A 41 2.72 12.29 -0.41
C THR A 41 1.25 11.92 -0.34
N LEU A 42 0.90 10.72 -0.78
CA LEU A 42 -0.42 10.16 -0.58
C LEU A 42 -0.48 9.56 0.83
N ALA A 43 -1.36 10.09 1.67
CA ALA A 43 -1.72 9.52 2.96
C ALA A 43 -3.05 8.77 2.81
N VAL A 44 -3.06 7.50 3.16
CA VAL A 44 -4.26 6.66 3.16
C VAL A 44 -4.49 6.14 4.57
N THR A 45 -5.70 6.37 5.08
CA THR A 45 -6.14 5.83 6.36
C THR A 45 -7.34 4.93 6.17
N GLY A 46 -7.43 3.91 7.00
CA GLY A 46 -8.54 2.99 6.98
C GLY A 46 -8.47 2.01 8.12
N THR A 47 -9.23 0.95 7.97
CA THR A 47 -9.36 -0.09 8.99
C THR A 47 -9.01 -1.44 8.40
N LYS A 48 -8.07 -2.16 9.03
CA LYS A 48 -7.61 -3.48 8.60
C LYS A 48 -8.24 -4.58 9.46
N PRO A 49 -8.41 -5.80 8.91
CA PRO A 49 -9.11 -6.87 9.61
C PRO A 49 -8.34 -7.40 10.82
N ASP A 50 -7.00 -7.27 10.86
CA ASP A 50 -6.16 -7.85 11.92
C ASP A 50 -4.90 -7.01 12.16
N LEU A 51 -4.32 -7.10 13.36
CA LEU A 51 -3.03 -6.46 13.68
C LEU A 51 -1.87 -6.96 12.81
N VAL A 52 -1.86 -8.25 12.50
CA VAL A 52 -0.77 -8.92 11.76
C VAL A 52 -0.77 -8.52 10.28
N THR A 53 -1.92 -8.11 9.73
CA THR A 53 -2.01 -7.64 8.35
C THR A 53 -1.15 -6.40 8.15
N GLU A 54 -0.19 -6.47 7.24
CA GLU A 54 0.64 -5.34 6.83
C GLU A 54 0.01 -4.68 5.61
N VAL A 55 -0.43 -3.43 5.76
CA VAL A 55 -1.00 -2.66 4.65
C VAL A 55 0.11 -1.92 3.94
N THR A 56 0.13 -2.01 2.62
CA THR A 56 1.11 -1.39 1.74
C THR A 56 0.43 -0.78 0.53
N LEU A 57 0.92 0.38 0.10
CA LEU A 57 0.45 1.06 -1.11
C LEU A 57 1.30 0.62 -2.30
N ARG A 58 0.65 0.03 -3.31
CA ARG A 58 1.29 -0.47 -4.53
C ARG A 58 0.86 0.37 -5.72
N PRO A 59 1.71 1.29 -6.20
CA PRO A 59 1.42 2.00 -7.44
C PRO A 59 1.46 1.03 -8.62
N LEU A 60 0.47 1.14 -9.51
CA LEU A 60 0.44 0.40 -10.76
C LEU A 60 1.54 0.91 -11.69
N ALA A 61 2.16 -0.01 -12.43
CA ALA A 61 3.17 0.33 -13.42
C ALA A 61 2.50 0.58 -14.77
N TYR A 62 2.51 1.83 -15.22
CA TYR A 62 2.03 2.22 -16.54
C TYR A 62 3.19 2.47 -17.51
N VAL A 63 2.98 2.12 -18.78
CA VAL A 63 3.94 2.41 -19.86
C VAL A 63 3.94 3.91 -20.20
N GLU A 64 2.78 4.55 -20.09
CA GLU A 64 2.57 5.98 -20.32
C GLU A 64 1.82 6.58 -19.12
N ARG A 65 2.04 7.86 -18.83
CA ARG A 65 1.42 8.53 -17.68
C ARG A 65 -0.11 8.67 -17.91
N PRO A 66 -0.95 8.03 -17.09
CA PRO A 66 -2.41 8.14 -17.20
C PRO A 66 -2.93 9.47 -16.64
N GLU A 67 -4.22 9.74 -16.84
CA GLU A 67 -4.91 10.88 -16.20
C GLU A 67 -4.89 10.77 -14.68
N TYR A 68 -5.27 9.60 -14.16
CA TYR A 68 -5.17 9.25 -12.74
C TYR A 68 -4.25 8.05 -12.59
N TRP A 69 -3.24 8.18 -11.73
CA TRP A 69 -2.34 7.06 -11.44
C TRP A 69 -2.97 6.10 -10.43
N GLY A 70 -3.21 4.86 -10.82
CA GLY A 70 -3.77 3.84 -9.93
C GLY A 70 -2.78 3.39 -8.85
N ILE A 71 -3.20 3.42 -7.58
CA ILE A 71 -2.44 2.95 -6.43
C ILE A 71 -3.31 1.99 -5.63
N GLU A 72 -2.92 0.72 -5.59
CA GLU A 72 -3.63 -0.33 -4.88
C GLU A 72 -3.27 -0.36 -3.40
N VAL A 73 -4.28 -0.42 -2.55
CA VAL A 73 -4.12 -0.64 -1.11
C VAL A 73 -4.14 -2.13 -0.86
N THR A 74 -2.97 -2.71 -0.61
CA THR A 74 -2.83 -4.17 -0.44
C THR A 74 -2.45 -4.52 0.99
N GLY A 75 -3.17 -5.46 1.58
CA GLY A 75 -2.82 -6.13 2.82
C GLY A 75 -2.04 -7.39 2.53
N THR A 76 -0.92 -7.59 3.22
CA THR A 76 -0.19 -8.85 3.22
C THR A 76 -0.25 -9.45 4.61
N ARG A 77 -0.57 -10.74 4.72
CA ARG A 77 -0.54 -11.46 5.99
C ARG A 77 0.11 -12.83 5.82
N PRO A 78 0.80 -13.35 6.83
CA PRO A 78 1.24 -14.74 6.82
C PRO A 78 0.02 -15.66 6.81
N GLY A 79 -0.04 -16.53 5.82
CA GLY A 79 -1.01 -17.60 5.72
C GLY A 79 -0.61 -18.81 6.58
N GLY A 80 -1.41 -19.86 6.51
CA GLY A 80 -1.36 -21.00 7.42
C GLY A 80 -2.21 -20.83 8.69
N PRO A 81 -2.25 -21.87 9.56
CA PRO A 81 -3.13 -21.96 10.74
C PRO A 81 -2.67 -21.08 11.91
N HIS A 82 -2.28 -19.84 11.62
CA HIS A 82 -1.99 -18.86 12.64
C HIS A 82 -3.30 -18.50 13.35
N PRO A 83 -3.30 -18.42 14.70
CA PRO A 83 -4.47 -17.94 15.42
C PRO A 83 -4.71 -16.50 14.95
N MET A 84 -5.79 -16.29 14.19
CA MET A 84 -6.27 -14.94 13.89
C MET A 84 -6.45 -14.25 15.23
N GLN A 85 -5.67 -13.20 15.47
CA GLN A 85 -5.77 -12.46 16.70
C GLN A 85 -7.18 -11.85 16.76
N PRO A 86 -7.87 -11.89 17.91
CA PRO A 86 -9.27 -11.49 17.99
C PRO A 86 -9.50 -9.97 17.82
N ILE A 87 -8.45 -9.20 17.53
CA ILE A 87 -8.52 -7.75 17.37
C ILE A 87 -8.84 -7.47 15.91
N ALA A 88 -10.13 -7.36 15.65
CA ALA A 88 -10.66 -6.87 14.39
C ALA A 88 -10.70 -5.34 14.34
N ASN A 89 -10.80 -4.80 13.14
CA ASN A 89 -11.01 -3.37 12.88
C ASN A 89 -9.90 -2.47 13.45
N VAL A 90 -8.65 -2.80 13.13
CA VAL A 90 -7.50 -2.00 13.58
C VAL A 90 -7.33 -0.80 12.63
N PRO A 91 -7.25 0.45 13.14
CA PRO A 91 -6.95 1.59 12.29
C PRO A 91 -5.51 1.51 11.77
N TYR A 92 -5.30 1.84 10.51
CA TYR A 92 -4.00 1.97 9.90
C TYR A 92 -3.85 3.34 9.22
N ALA A 93 -2.62 3.80 9.14
CA ALA A 93 -2.23 4.97 8.38
C ALA A 93 -0.96 4.64 7.62
N VAL A 94 -1.03 4.71 6.29
CA VAL A 94 0.10 4.45 5.40
C VAL A 94 0.33 5.66 4.52
N GLN A 95 1.59 5.94 4.26
CA GLN A 95 2.00 7.07 3.44
C GLN A 95 2.93 6.56 2.34
N LEU A 96 2.69 7.02 1.11
CA LEU A 96 3.54 6.75 -0.04
C LEU A 96 3.89 8.07 -0.70
N ARG A 97 5.17 8.26 -1.00
CA ARG A 97 5.59 9.39 -1.82
C ARG A 97 5.19 9.12 -3.27
N VAL A 98 4.53 10.09 -3.88
CA VAL A 98 3.90 9.95 -5.20
C VAL A 98 4.55 10.85 -6.24
N ASP A 99 5.77 11.31 -5.99
CA ASP A 99 6.56 12.16 -6.88
C ASP A 99 6.71 11.58 -8.30
N ASP A 100 6.93 10.27 -8.40
CA ASP A 100 7.04 9.56 -9.69
C ASP A 100 5.78 8.78 -10.10
N VAL A 101 4.77 8.69 -9.22
CA VAL A 101 3.54 7.88 -9.42
C VAL A 101 2.29 8.73 -9.31
N ILE A 102 2.32 9.88 -9.99
CA ILE A 102 1.21 10.82 -10.12
C ILE A 102 0.80 10.95 -11.59
N GLY A 103 -0.52 10.93 -11.82
CA GLY A 103 -1.11 11.12 -13.14
C GLY A 103 -1.02 12.56 -13.61
N THR A 104 -1.57 12.86 -14.78
CA THR A 104 -1.65 14.24 -15.27
C THR A 104 -2.73 15.07 -14.57
N ALA A 105 -3.80 14.44 -14.07
CA ALA A 105 -4.87 15.06 -13.29
C ALA A 105 -4.74 14.73 -11.79
N GLY A 106 -4.33 13.50 -11.46
CA GLY A 106 -4.14 13.11 -10.06
C GLY A 106 -3.87 11.63 -9.84
N ILE A 107 -4.45 11.08 -8.77
CA ILE A 107 -4.20 9.72 -8.29
C ILE A 107 -5.53 9.00 -8.08
N GLU A 108 -5.59 7.73 -8.42
CA GLU A 108 -6.73 6.85 -8.14
C GLU A 108 -6.31 5.81 -7.10
N VAL A 109 -6.86 5.87 -5.89
CA VAL A 109 -6.59 4.90 -4.83
C VAL A 109 -7.59 3.77 -4.96
N ILE A 110 -7.10 2.53 -5.10
CA ILE A 110 -7.89 1.34 -5.39
C ILE A 110 -7.89 0.44 -4.14
N GLY A 111 -9.06 0.27 -3.53
CA GLY A 111 -9.31 -0.58 -2.37
C GLY A 111 -10.05 -1.86 -2.76
N ALA A 112 -10.50 -2.61 -1.76
CA ALA A 112 -11.17 -3.89 -2.00
C ALA A 112 -12.62 -3.73 -2.51
N ASN A 113 -13.35 -2.72 -2.02
CA ASN A 113 -14.74 -2.46 -2.37
C ASN A 113 -14.94 -1.31 -3.36
N GLY A 114 -13.89 -0.59 -3.74
CA GLY A 114 -14.00 0.54 -4.67
C GLY A 114 -12.69 1.27 -4.90
N SER A 115 -12.76 2.32 -5.72
CA SER A 115 -11.66 3.21 -6.01
C SER A 115 -12.07 4.67 -5.81
N GLU A 116 -11.16 5.49 -5.28
CA GLU A 116 -11.35 6.91 -5.07
C GLU A 116 -10.35 7.71 -5.91
N ARG A 117 -10.83 8.72 -6.63
CA ARG A 117 -9.98 9.60 -7.44
C ARG A 117 -9.74 10.91 -6.71
N ILE A 118 -8.47 11.28 -6.60
CA ILE A 118 -8.02 12.48 -5.92
C ILE A 118 -7.34 13.37 -6.96
N ASP A 119 -7.92 14.55 -7.18
CA ASP A 119 -7.36 15.57 -8.05
C ASP A 119 -6.24 16.33 -7.33
N VAL A 120 -5.00 16.20 -7.83
CA VAL A 120 -3.85 16.85 -7.18
C VAL A 120 -3.82 18.35 -7.48
N ALA A 121 -4.50 18.78 -8.55
CA ALA A 121 -4.74 20.21 -8.83
C ALA A 121 -5.56 20.89 -7.71
N HIS A 122 -6.54 20.20 -7.12
CA HIS A 122 -7.41 20.75 -6.07
C HIS A 122 -6.92 20.48 -4.65
N ALA A 123 -6.07 19.47 -4.43
CA ALA A 123 -5.48 19.19 -3.12
C ALA A 123 -4.65 20.37 -2.55
N SER A 124 -4.16 21.26 -3.42
CA SER A 124 -3.42 22.46 -3.02
C SER A 124 -4.32 23.61 -2.56
N GLU A 125 -5.64 23.55 -2.84
CA GLU A 125 -6.58 24.63 -2.50
C GLU A 125 -7.23 24.41 -1.12
N ASP A 126 -7.47 23.16 -0.70
CA ASP A 126 -8.18 22.87 0.55
C ASP A 126 -7.32 23.07 1.82
N GLN A 127 -5.98 22.94 1.71
CA GLN A 127 -5.06 23.16 2.84
C GLN A 127 -4.72 24.63 3.10
N ALA A 128 -5.14 25.56 2.23
CA ALA A 128 -4.91 27.00 2.43
C ALA A 128 -6.01 27.69 3.25
N GLN A 129 -7.08 26.98 3.64
CA GLN A 129 -8.27 27.57 4.27
C GLN A 129 -8.52 27.08 5.73
N ARG A 130 -7.53 26.45 6.38
CA ARG A 130 -7.60 26.11 7.82
C ARG A 130 -6.64 26.93 8.68
#